data_AF-A0A924L0I1-F1
#
_entry.id   AF-A0A924L0I1-F1
#
_cell.length_a   1.000
_cell.length_b   1.000
_cell.length_c   1.000
_cell.angle_alpha   90.00
_cell.angle_beta   90.00
_cell.angle_gamma   90.00
#
_symmetry.space_group_name_H-M   'P 1'
#
loop_
_entity.id
_entity.type
_entity.pdbx_description
1 polymer ?
#
loop_
_entity_poly.entity_id
_entity_poly.type
_entity_poly.pdbx_seq_one_letter_code
_entity_poly.pdbx_strand_id
1 'polypeptide(L)' 'MVEGCTLSNKIIEIRNLYKLKLPDAIIAASAIVNNAVLPTADKGFRKVE' A
#
# COMPACT_ATOMS: atom_id res chain seq x y z
N MET A 1 -21.32 9.36 -8.35
CA MET A 1 -19.92 9.07 -7.96
C MET A 1 -19.77 7.56 -7.97
N VAL A 2 -18.94 7.02 -8.86
CA VAL A 2 -18.67 5.57 -8.84
C VAL A 2 -17.77 5.34 -7.63
N GLU A 3 -18.31 4.78 -6.55
CA GLU A 3 -17.53 4.33 -5.40
C GLU A 3 -16.68 3.12 -5.80
N GLY A 4 -15.61 3.37 -6.55
CA GLY A 4 -14.53 2.41 -6.72
C GLY A 4 -13.78 2.29 -5.39
N CYS A 5 -13.65 1.07 -4.88
CA CYS A 5 -13.01 0.74 -3.61
C CYS A 5 -11.72 1.55 -3.38
N THR A 6 -11.73 2.40 -2.35
CA THR A 6 -10.62 3.28 -1.94
C THR A 6 -9.31 2.50 -1.77
N LEU A 7 -9.41 1.27 -1.26
CA LEU A 7 -8.27 0.38 -1.09
C LEU A 7 -7.67 -0.09 -2.42
N SER A 8 -8.49 -0.54 -3.37
CA SER A 8 -8.00 -1.00 -4.68
C SER A 8 -7.23 0.09 -5.43
N ASN A 9 -7.74 1.32 -5.39
CA ASN A 9 -7.05 2.46 -5.99
C ASN A 9 -5.72 2.75 -5.29
N LYS A 10 -5.70 2.68 -3.94
CA LYS A 10 -4.47 2.88 -3.17
C LYS A 10 -3.44 1.78 -3.44
N ILE A 11 -3.87 0.53 -3.64
CA ILE A 11 -3.00 -0.58 -4.03
C ILE A 11 -2.32 -0.29 -5.37
N ILE A 12 -3.09 0.16 -6.37
CA ILE A 12 -2.56 0.49 -7.70
C ILE A 12 -1.56 1.64 -7.60
N GLU A 13 -1.89 2.70 -6.86
CA GLU A 13 -1.02 3.86 -6.61
C GLU A 13 0.32 3.43 -6.00
N ILE A 14 0.27 2.72 -4.86
CA ILE A 14 1.45 2.25 -4.12
C ILE A 14 2.31 1.31 -4.97
N ARG A 15 1.68 0.39 -5.70
CA ARG A 15 2.37 -0.54 -6.60
C ARG A 15 3.11 0.21 -7.72
N ASN A 16 2.48 1.23 -8.30
CA ASN A 16 3.06 1.99 -9.39
C ASN A 16 4.19 2.92 -8.95
N LEU A 17 4.03 3.57 -7.79
CA LEU A 17 4.99 4.52 -7.23
C LEU A 17 6.26 3.81 -6.73
N TYR A 18 6.10 2.73 -5.97
CA TYR A 18 7.20 2.07 -5.27
C TYR A 18 7.67 0.76 -5.93
N LYS A 19 7.03 0.37 -7.03
CA LYS A 19 7.33 -0.86 -7.80
C LYS A 19 7.30 -2.13 -6.94
N LEU A 20 6.43 -2.14 -5.93
CA LEU A 20 6.24 -3.27 -5.03
C LEU A 20 5.57 -4.45 -5.74
N LYS A 21 5.83 -5.66 -5.26
CA LYS A 21 5.02 -6.82 -5.64
C LYS A 21 3.57 -6.62 -5.17
N LEU A 22 2.62 -7.26 -5.84
CA LEU A 22 1.21 -7.09 -5.52
C LEU A 22 0.89 -7.38 -4.04
N PRO A 23 1.41 -8.46 -3.41
CA PRO A 23 1.20 -8.69 -1.98
C PRO A 23 1.68 -7.53 -1.10
N ASP A 24 2.89 -7.02 -1.34
CA ASP A 24 3.47 -5.93 -0.55
C ASP A 24 2.68 -4.63 -0.73
N ALA A 25 2.22 -4.34 -1.95
CA ALA A 25 1.37 -3.19 -2.23
C ALA A 25 0.02 -3.29 -1.51
N ILE A 26 -0.56 -4.49 -1.39
CA ILE A 26 -1.78 -4.72 -0.61
C ILE A 26 -1.56 -4.41 0.86
N ILE A 27 -0.47 -4.92 1.45
CA ILE A 27 -0.14 -4.71 2.87
C ILE A 27 0.10 -3.23 3.15
N ALA A 28 0.94 -2.56 2.36
CA ALA A 28 1.24 -1.13 2.51
C ALA A 28 -0.01 -0.25 2.34
N ALA A 29 -0.79 -0.46 1.27
CA ALA A 29 -2.00 0.32 1.05
C ALA A 29 -3.03 0.12 2.17
N SER A 30 -3.15 -1.11 2.69
CA SER A 30 -4.05 -1.41 3.81
C SER A 30 -3.64 -0.67 5.08
N ALA A 31 -2.34 -0.64 5.42
CA ALA A 31 -1.83 0.10 6.57
C ALA A 31 -2.12 1.60 6.44
N ILE A 32 -1.85 2.19 5.27
CA ILE A 32 -2.07 3.62 5.00
C ILE A 32 -3.56 3.99 5.10
N VAL A 33 -4.45 3.22 4.44
CA VAL A 33 -5.89 3.50 4.45
C VAL A 33 -6.50 3.41 5.86
N ASN A 34 -5.97 2.52 6.70
CA ASN A 34 -6.42 2.35 8.08
C ASN A 34 -5.63 3.20 9.09
N ASN A 35 -4.73 4.07 8.63
CA ASN A 35 -3.83 4.87 9.48
C ASN A 35 -3.09 4.03 10.54
N ALA A 36 -2.64 2.83 10.14
CA ALA A 36 -1.95 1.88 10.99
C ALA A 36 -0.44 1.92 10.75
N VAL A 37 0.33 1.62 11.80
CA VAL A 37 1.77 1.38 11.67
C VAL A 37 1.99 -0.01 11.10
N LEU A 38 2.88 -0.14 10.12
CA LEU A 38 3.30 -1.44 9.56
C LEU A 38 4.66 -1.87 10.16
N PRO A 39 4.69 -2.56 11.31
CA PRO A 39 5.92 -3.10 11.85
C PRO A 39 6.42 -4.22 10.93
N THR A 40 7.61 -4.04 10.35
CA THR A 40 8.21 -5.04 9.47
C THR A 40 9.73 -5.02 9.57
N ALA A 41 10.35 -6.20 9.47
CA ALA A 41 11.79 -6.34 9.33
C ALA A 41 12.25 -6.20 7.86
N ASP A 42 11.31 -6.19 6.91
CA ASP A 42 11.60 -6.09 5.49
C ASP A 42 11.96 -4.66 5.11
N LYS A 43 13.22 -4.47 4.74
CA LYS A 43 13.76 -3.17 4.30
C LYS A 43 13.14 -2.68 3.00
N GLY A 44 12.47 -3.54 2.23
CA GLY A 44 11.76 -3.20 1.00
C GLY A 44 10.65 -2.15 1.22
N PHE A 45 10.05 -2.12 2.41
CA PHE A 45 9.00 -1.16 2.77
C PHE A 45 9.52 0.23 3.17
N ARG A 46 10.83 0.43 3.37
CA ARG A 46 11.40 1.76 3.68
C ARG A 46 11.15 2.81 2.60
N LYS A 47 10.81 2.37 1.39
CA LYS A 47 10.46 3.26 0.27
C LYS A 47 9.05 3.82 0.40
N VAL A 48 8.22 3.20 1.24
CA VAL A 48 6.85 3.60 1.52
C VAL A 48 6.84 4.32 2.87
N GLU A 49 6.92 5.65 2.84
CA GLU A 49 6.66 6.54 3.98
C GLU A 49 5.36 7.32 3.75
#